data_AF-A0A377U261-F1
#
_entry.id   AF-A0A377U261-F1
#
_cell.length_a   1.000
_cell.length_b   1.000
_cell.length_c   1.000
_cell.angle_alpha   90.00
_cell.angle_beta   90.00
_cell.angle_gamma   90.00
#
_symmetry.space_group_name_H-M   'P 1'
#
loop_
_entity.id
_entity.type
_entity.pdbx_description
1 polymer ?
#
loop_
_entity_poly.entity_id
_entity_poly.type
_entity_poly.pdbx_seq_one_letter_code
_entity_poly.pdbx_strand_id
1 'polypeptide(L)' 'MLDCTGVYGSREHGEAHLQAGAKKVLFSHPGGNDLDATVVYGVNQDELRAGHRIVSNASCTTNCIIPIIKTAR' A
#
# COMPACT_ATOMS: atom_id res chain seq x y z
N MET A 1 0.06 -11.42 1.89
CA MET A 1 0.60 -11.06 3.21
C MET A 1 0.05 -9.69 3.58
N LEU A 2 -0.50 -9.55 4.77
CA LEU A 2 -0.83 -8.25 5.36
C LEU A 2 0.24 -7.99 6.42
N ASP A 3 1.06 -6.97 6.21
CA ASP A 3 2.06 -6.58 7.19
C ASP A 3 1.53 -5.41 8.02
N CYS A 4 1.23 -5.70 9.28
CA CYS A 4 0.70 -4.76 10.26
C CYS A 4 1.69 -4.51 11.40
N THR A 5 2.97 -4.81 11.19
CA THR A 5 3.99 -4.68 12.24
C THR A 5 4.33 -3.23 12.55
N GLY A 6 4.18 -2.33 11.56
CA GLY A 6 4.62 -0.94 11.67
C GLY A 6 6.14 -0.76 11.54
N VAL A 7 6.89 -1.85 11.36
CA VAL A 7 8.36 -1.85 11.31
C VAL A 7 8.86 -2.00 9.88
N TYR A 8 8.23 -2.89 9.11
CA TYR A 8 8.61 -3.16 7.72
C TYR A 8 7.80 -2.32 6.75
N GLY A 9 8.45 -1.66 5.79
CA GLY A 9 7.72 -0.90 4.77
C GLY A 9 8.46 -0.54 3.48
N SER A 10 9.63 -1.11 3.20
CA SER A 10 10.37 -0.87 1.96
C SER A 10 10.11 -1.99 0.94
N ARG A 11 10.56 -1.81 -0.31
CA ARG A 11 10.51 -2.87 -1.31
C ARG A 11 11.27 -4.11 -0.86
N GLU A 12 12.43 -3.98 -0.24
CA GLU A 12 13.22 -5.13 0.21
C GLU A 12 12.45 -5.99 1.20
N HIS A 13 11.75 -5.37 2.16
CA HIS A 13 10.90 -6.11 3.09
C HIS A 13 9.72 -6.79 2.38
N GLY A 14 9.12 -6.13 1.39
CA GLY A 14 8.07 -6.73 0.57
C GLY A 14 8.58 -7.94 -0.21
N GLU A 15 9.74 -7.83 -0.85
CA GLU A 15 10.38 -8.93 -1.58
C GLU A 15 10.71 -10.11 -0.67
N ALA A 16 11.14 -9.86 0.57
CA ALA A 16 11.35 -10.92 1.55
C ALA A 16 10.07 -11.72 1.83
N HIS A 17 8.92 -11.05 2.01
CA HIS A 17 7.61 -11.71 2.13
C HIS A 17 7.23 -12.49 0.87
N LEU A 18 7.55 -11.96 -0.32
CA LEU A 18 7.28 -12.65 -1.59
C LEU A 18 8.13 -13.91 -1.74
N GLN A 19 9.42 -13.85 -1.39
CA GLN A 19 10.33 -14.99 -1.37
C GLN A 19 9.91 -16.06 -0.36
N ALA A 20 9.31 -15.66 0.77
CA ALA A 20 8.72 -16.57 1.75
C ALA A 20 7.42 -17.26 1.28
N GLY A 21 6.94 -16.94 0.06
CA GLY A 21 5.81 -17.61 -0.58
C GLY A 21 4.54 -16.75 -0.70
N ALA A 22 4.56 -15.50 -0.23
CA ALA A 22 3.44 -14.59 -0.46
C ALA A 22 3.33 -14.23 -1.95
N LYS A 23 2.10 -14.24 -2.48
CA LYS A 23 1.88 -13.79 -3.87
C LYS A 23 1.94 -12.26 -4.01
N LYS A 24 1.41 -11.56 -2.99
CA LYS A 24 1.35 -10.10 -2.85
C LYS A 24 1.47 -9.69 -1.39
N VAL A 25 1.90 -8.45 -1.16
CA VAL A 25 2.12 -7.82 0.14
C VAL A 25 1.36 -6.49 0.18
N LEU A 26 0.65 -6.26 1.28
CA LEU A 26 0.02 -4.98 1.59
C LEU A 26 0.52 -4.51 2.96
N PHE A 27 1.14 -3.33 3.00
CA PHE A 27 1.58 -2.67 4.23
C PHE A 27 0.46 -1.82 4.83
N SER A 28 0.27 -1.89 6.16
CA SER A 28 -0.80 -1.19 6.89
C SER A 28 -0.52 0.29 7.16
N HIS A 29 0.65 0.79 6.76
CA HIS A 29 1.11 2.16 6.97
C HIS A 29 1.78 2.69 5.69
N PRO A 30 2.08 4.00 5.62
CA PRO A 30 2.89 4.53 4.52
C PRO A 30 4.21 3.78 4.46
N GLY A 31 4.48 3.17 3.32
CA GLY A 31 5.76 2.52 3.05
C GLY A 31 6.75 3.48 2.40
N GLY A 32 7.83 2.93 1.87
CA GLY A 32 8.78 3.66 1.05
C GLY A 32 8.16 4.16 -0.26
N ASN A 33 8.83 5.14 -0.88
CA ASN A 33 8.41 5.71 -2.18
C ASN A 33 8.69 4.76 -3.36
N ASP A 34 9.30 3.62 -3.08
CA ASP A 34 9.74 2.58 -4.00
C ASP A 34 8.72 1.45 -4.16
N LEU A 35 7.57 1.50 -3.48
CA LEU A 35 6.48 0.52 -3.62
C LEU A 35 5.74 0.66 -4.96
N ASP A 36 5.06 -0.40 -5.40
CA ASP A 36 4.36 -0.39 -6.70
C ASP A 36 3.18 0.59 -6.72
N ALA A 37 2.50 0.73 -5.58
CA ALA A 37 1.40 1.68 -5.41
C ALA A 37 1.18 2.02 -3.93
N THR A 38 0.66 3.23 -3.70
CA THR A 38 -0.03 3.58 -2.45
C THR A 38 -1.50 3.79 -2.78
N VAL A 39 -2.38 3.07 -2.08
CA VAL A 39 -3.81 3.06 -2.38
C VAL A 39 -4.59 3.65 -1.22
N VAL A 40 -5.51 4.55 -1.56
CA VAL A 40 -6.64 4.94 -0.71
C VAL A 40 -7.88 4.33 -1.35
N TYR A 41 -8.47 3.36 -0.65
CA TYR A 41 -9.62 2.66 -1.19
C TYR A 41 -10.84 3.60 -1.32
N GLY A 42 -11.55 3.52 -2.44
CA GLY A 42 -12.60 4.45 -2.85
C GLY A 42 -12.08 5.66 -3.64
N VAL A 43 -10.76 5.86 -3.74
CA VAL A 43 -10.14 7.01 -4.40
C VAL A 43 -9.35 6.59 -5.63
N ASN A 44 -8.43 5.63 -5.53
CA ASN A 44 -7.52 5.26 -6.62
C ASN A 44 -7.23 3.75 -6.73
N GLN A 45 -8.06 2.88 -6.14
CA GLN A 45 -7.88 1.43 -6.16
C GLN A 45 -7.93 0.83 -7.58
N ASP A 46 -8.59 1.53 -8.50
CA ASP A 46 -8.69 1.23 -9.93
C ASP A 46 -7.36 1.39 -10.69
N GLU A 47 -6.37 2.09 -10.11
CA GLU A 47 -5.01 2.19 -10.66
C GLU A 47 -4.16 0.94 -10.41
N LEU A 48 -4.63 0.01 -9.56
CA LEU A 48 -3.94 -1.24 -9.28
C LEU A 48 -3.84 -2.11 -10.54
N ARG A 49 -2.61 -2.47 -10.90
CA ARG A 49 -2.33 -3.38 -12.02
C ARG A 49 -2.07 -4.79 -11.51
N ALA A 50 -2.30 -5.79 -12.38
CA ALA A 50 -2.01 -7.19 -12.05
C ALA A 50 -0.57 -7.40 -11.56
N GLY A 51 0.38 -6.66 -12.16
CA GLY A 51 1.80 -6.67 -11.81
C GLY A 51 2.17 -5.96 -10.50
N HIS A 52 1.28 -5.18 -9.89
CA HIS A 52 1.53 -4.61 -8.56
C HIS A 52 1.45 -5.73 -7.52
N ARG A 53 2.56 -5.99 -6.85
CA ARG A 53 2.72 -7.07 -5.86
C ARG A 53 3.03 -6.53 -4.48
N ILE A 54 3.61 -5.35 -4.35
CA ILE A 54 3.97 -4.74 -3.05
C ILE A 54 3.33 -3.35 -2.99
N VAL A 55 2.32 -3.19 -2.13
CA VAL A 55 1.45 -2.01 -2.07
C VAL A 55 1.36 -1.49 -0.64
N SER A 56 1.20 -0.18 -0.47
CA SER A 56 0.84 0.44 0.82
C SER A 56 -0.65 0.81 0.84
N ASN A 57 -1.31 0.59 1.98
CA ASN A 57 -2.66 1.07 2.24
C ASN A 57 -2.69 2.50 2.81
N ALA A 58 -1.66 3.30 2.52
CA ALA A 58 -1.45 4.63 3.08
C ALA A 58 -1.49 4.61 4.63
N SER A 59 -2.05 5.65 5.26
CA SER A 59 -2.26 5.72 6.72
C SER A 59 -3.73 5.90 7.06
N CYS A 60 -4.11 5.71 8.33
CA CYS A 60 -5.45 6.02 8.83
C CYS A 60 -5.84 7.47 8.53
N THR A 61 -4.98 8.44 8.86
CA THR A 61 -5.23 9.86 8.61
C THR A 61 -5.36 10.17 7.11
N THR A 62 -4.50 9.57 6.27
CA THR A 62 -4.57 9.74 4.80
C THR A 62 -5.88 9.21 4.25
N ASN A 63 -6.33 8.03 4.69
CA ASN A 63 -7.59 7.45 4.27
C ASN A 63 -8.80 8.29 4.70
N CYS A 64 -8.73 8.99 5.84
CA CYS A 64 -9.80 9.89 6.28
C CYS A 64 -9.90 11.15 5.40
N ILE A 65 -8.78 11.78 5.06
CA ILE A 65 -8.79 13.13 4.46
C ILE A 65 -8.78 13.13 2.93
N ILE A 66 -8.14 12.16 2.28
CA ILE A 66 -8.00 12.14 0.82
C ILE A 66 -9.35 12.03 0.07
N PRO A 67 -10.33 11.23 0.50
CA PRO A 67 -11.65 11.20 -0.14
C PRO A 67 -12.37 12.56 -0.10
N ILE A 68 -12.22 13.29 1.00
CA ILE A 68 -12.78 14.64 1.17
C ILE A 68 -12.10 15.59 0.18
N ILE A 69 -10.75 15.57 0.12
CA ILE A 69 -9.98 16.40 -0.82
C ILE A 69 -10.34 16.09 -2.27
N LYS A 70 -10.52 14.80 -2.64
CA LYS A 70 -10.91 14.39 -4.01
C LYS A 70 -12.29 14.92 -4.39
N THR A 71 -13.22 14.98 -3.45
CA THR A 71 -14.59 15.46 -3.70
C THR A 71 -14.67 17.00 -3.73
N ALA A 72 -13.77 17.67 -3.00
CA ALA A 72 -13.66 19.12 -2.98
C ALA A 72 -12.89 19.71 -4.17
N ARG A 73 -12.28 18.87 -5.01
CA ARG A 73 -11.64 19.23 -6.27
C ARG A 73 -12.53 18.86 -7.45
#